data_AF-A0A9X8RLM6-F1
#
_entry.id   AF-A0A9X8RLM6-F1
#
_cell.length_a   1.000
_cell.length_b   1.000
_cell.length_c   1.000
_cell.angle_alpha   90.00
_cell.angle_beta   90.00
_cell.angle_gamma   90.00
#
_symmetry.space_group_name_H-M   'P 1'
#
loop_
_entity.id
_entity.type
_entity.pdbx_description
1 polymer ?
#
loop_
_entity_poly.entity_id
_entity_poly.type
_entity_poly.pdbx_seq_one_letter_code
_entity_poly.pdbx_strand_id
1 'polypeptide(L)'
;MEIGVLASISFCSINFPLELIQLMYQNKGDNVMLISEYIKDNRCGKKSKLYFKKLEEIKQEFINRDLEYLLLTTWDEEISCMMKTGRDLDKLKYRDGFKEINNLFDSISEEIRDEYKEKDTYTMFFSSCSKEKYYIACELANSAYKHIILPNIFEDDKSVNHKVVFKKEQKKEIALMLKLISSYMQHGFSGYKIYDTDIKFIENLCLFEGKKVCYPKPNNLTHFLGDISRSDNDPIEILHARNVINKIMEKGYFDNEFELVYFLRGKIMTPMQNKYEKIDTSSLEKINYLEEKALIQKKMILNDEMAYKWKSEINMFKVICKKFKDATHQYRPEWLNGQTLDVFVPSINLAFEYQGQQHFKSVDFFGGEETLEKNKLRDKKKKRLCDENNVKLIYWNYDEPITTIVLKKKLKENNVEL
;
A
#
# COMPACT_ATOMS: atom_id res chain seq x y z
N MET A 1 17.35 -24.62 31.15
CA MET A 1 17.15 -23.31 31.78
C MET A 1 16.89 -22.33 30.64
N GLU A 2 15.63 -22.22 30.18
CA GLU A 2 15.06 -21.21 29.25
C GLU A 2 13.65 -21.68 28.84
N ILE A 3 12.68 -21.60 29.76
CA ILE A 3 11.23 -21.76 29.50
C ILE A 3 10.50 -20.56 30.15
N GLY A 4 11.07 -19.36 30.04
CA GLY A 4 10.67 -18.27 30.93
C GLY A 4 10.85 -16.87 30.38
N VAL A 5 10.34 -16.56 29.17
CA VAL A 5 10.24 -15.16 28.70
C VAL A 5 8.91 -14.84 27.99
N LEU A 6 7.91 -15.73 27.97
CA LEU A 6 6.56 -15.40 27.46
C LEU A 6 5.55 -14.95 28.55
N ALA A 7 6.01 -14.77 29.79
CA ALA A 7 5.15 -14.46 30.93
C ALA A 7 5.60 -13.19 31.66
N SER A 8 5.34 -12.01 31.07
CA SER A 8 5.11 -10.77 31.81
C SER A 8 4.86 -9.61 30.83
N ILE A 9 3.63 -9.47 30.35
CA ILE A 9 3.15 -8.17 29.89
C ILE A 9 1.97 -7.82 30.78
N SER A 10 2.28 -6.96 31.75
CA SER A 10 1.32 -6.26 32.59
C SER A 10 0.25 -5.63 31.70
N PHE A 11 -1.01 -6.01 31.91
CA PHE A 11 -2.16 -5.33 31.36
C PHE A 11 -2.17 -3.90 31.92
N CYS A 12 -1.68 -2.94 31.14
CA CYS A 12 -1.89 -1.54 31.46
C CYS A 12 -3.36 -1.23 31.18
N SER A 13 -4.15 -1.17 32.26
CA SER A 13 -5.57 -0.81 32.28
C SER A 13 -5.76 0.63 31.81
N ILE A 14 -5.96 0.82 30.51
CA ILE A 14 -6.59 2.02 29.96
C ILE A 14 -8.05 1.65 29.71
N ASN A 15 -8.92 2.00 30.67
CA ASN A 15 -10.37 1.88 30.54
C ASN A 15 -10.86 2.88 29.47
N PHE A 16 -10.95 2.44 28.22
CA PHE A 16 -11.83 3.09 27.25
C PHE A 16 -13.28 2.68 27.56
N PRO A 17 -14.22 3.62 27.72
CA PRO A 17 -15.61 3.26 28.00
C PRO A 17 -16.20 2.49 26.80
N LEU A 18 -16.69 1.27 27.04
CA LEU A 18 -17.43 0.47 26.05
C LEU A 18 -18.55 1.29 25.36
N GLU A 19 -19.13 2.23 26.11
CA GLU A 19 -20.20 3.14 25.69
C GLU A 19 -19.80 4.06 24.52
N LEU A 20 -18.55 4.51 24.47
CA LEU A 20 -18.02 5.38 23.40
C LEU A 20 -17.83 4.60 22.10
N ILE A 21 -17.43 3.33 22.21
CA ILE A 21 -17.37 2.40 21.08
C ILE A 21 -18.81 2.11 20.61
N GLN A 22 -19.73 1.80 21.52
CA GLN A 22 -21.13 1.49 21.21
C GLN A 22 -21.86 2.64 20.47
N LEU A 23 -21.58 3.90 20.82
CA LEU A 23 -22.15 5.08 20.16
C LEU A 23 -21.71 5.26 18.69
N MET A 24 -20.51 4.80 18.32
CA MET A 24 -20.05 4.84 16.91
C MET A 24 -20.79 3.83 16.01
N TYR A 25 -21.48 2.85 16.60
CA TYR A 25 -22.14 1.72 15.92
C TYR A 25 -23.67 1.84 15.83
N GLN A 26 -24.29 2.90 16.39
CA GLN A 26 -25.74 3.03 16.52
C GLN A 26 -26.54 3.22 15.21
N ASN A 27 -25.92 3.19 14.04
CA ASN A 27 -26.62 3.29 12.76
C ASN A 27 -26.09 2.27 11.77
N LYS A 28 -26.68 1.07 11.72
CA LYS A 28 -27.02 0.25 10.52
C LYS A 28 -27.10 -1.24 10.88
N GLY A 29 -28.18 -1.90 10.42
CA GLY A 29 -28.78 -3.11 10.99
C GLY A 29 -28.11 -4.48 10.76
N ASP A 30 -28.78 -5.50 11.28
CA ASP A 30 -28.26 -6.81 11.73
C ASP A 30 -28.10 -7.90 10.65
N ASN A 31 -27.98 -7.54 9.36
CA ASN A 31 -27.98 -8.53 8.27
C ASN A 31 -26.60 -8.77 7.67
N VAL A 32 -26.27 -10.04 7.41
CA VAL A 32 -25.14 -10.47 6.56
C VAL A 32 -25.30 -9.82 5.18
N MET A 33 -24.27 -9.11 4.73
CA MET A 33 -24.27 -8.50 3.40
C MET A 33 -24.04 -9.57 2.34
N LEU A 34 -24.99 -9.71 1.41
CA LEU A 34 -24.80 -10.61 0.27
C LEU A 34 -23.85 -9.98 -0.75
N ILE A 35 -23.07 -10.78 -1.47
CA ILE A 35 -22.20 -10.27 -2.54
C ILE A 35 -23.02 -9.56 -3.63
N SER A 36 -24.26 -10.01 -3.84
CA SER A 36 -25.19 -9.38 -4.78
C SER A 36 -25.63 -7.97 -4.33
N GLU A 37 -25.75 -7.75 -3.03
CA GLU A 37 -26.04 -6.44 -2.43
C GLU A 37 -24.79 -5.55 -2.46
N TYR A 38 -23.63 -6.10 -2.09
CA TYR A 38 -22.34 -5.42 -2.21
C TYR A 38 -22.12 -4.88 -3.63
N ILE A 39 -22.38 -5.70 -4.64
CA ILE A 39 -22.28 -5.32 -6.05
C ILE A 39 -23.25 -4.18 -6.38
N LYS A 40 -24.51 -4.24 -5.92
CA LYS A 40 -25.51 -3.17 -6.16
C LYS A 40 -25.09 -1.86 -5.50
N ASP A 41 -24.68 -1.90 -4.24
CA ASP A 41 -24.28 -0.73 -3.47
C ASP A 41 -23.04 -0.05 -4.05
N ASN A 42 -22.09 -0.84 -4.54
CA ASN A 42 -20.84 -0.33 -5.09
C ASN A 42 -20.91 0.04 -6.58
N ARG A 43 -21.97 -0.33 -7.33
CA ARG A 43 -22.13 -0.01 -8.77
C ARG A 43 -22.12 1.49 -9.07
N CYS A 44 -22.49 2.33 -8.10
CA CYS A 44 -22.47 3.79 -8.23
C CYS A 44 -21.11 4.44 -7.88
N GLY A 45 -20.11 3.65 -7.45
CA GLY A 45 -18.79 4.14 -7.04
C GLY A 45 -17.78 4.34 -8.19
N LYS A 46 -16.61 4.90 -7.89
CA LYS A 46 -15.49 5.13 -8.83
C LYS A 46 -14.81 3.84 -9.37
N LYS A 47 -15.37 2.64 -9.12
CA LYS A 47 -14.75 1.36 -9.49
C LYS A 47 -14.93 1.08 -11.00
N SER A 48 -13.94 0.44 -11.61
CA SER A 48 -13.88 0.25 -13.08
C SER A 48 -14.81 -0.86 -13.59
N LYS A 49 -15.22 -0.80 -14.86
CA LYS A 49 -15.97 -1.90 -15.51
C LYS A 49 -15.25 -3.26 -15.39
N LEU A 50 -13.91 -3.26 -15.47
CA LEU A 50 -13.09 -4.46 -15.32
C LEU A 50 -13.20 -5.05 -13.90
N TYR A 51 -13.27 -4.19 -12.87
CA TYR A 51 -13.45 -4.63 -11.50
C TYR A 51 -14.80 -5.34 -11.31
N PHE A 52 -15.90 -4.78 -11.83
CA PHE A 52 -17.21 -5.44 -11.76
C PHE A 52 -17.27 -6.75 -12.53
N LYS A 53 -16.58 -6.83 -13.68
CA LYS A 53 -16.44 -8.10 -14.41
C LYS A 53 -15.79 -9.17 -13.54
N LYS A 54 -14.68 -8.84 -12.87
CA LYS A 54 -14.00 -9.75 -11.93
C LYS A 54 -14.90 -10.16 -10.77
N LEU A 55 -15.68 -9.22 -10.21
CA LEU A 55 -16.64 -9.54 -9.14
C LEU A 55 -17.70 -10.55 -9.59
N GLU A 56 -18.27 -10.38 -10.78
CA GLU A 56 -19.25 -11.34 -11.30
C GLU A 56 -18.58 -12.70 -11.61
N GLU A 57 -17.32 -12.72 -12.06
CA GLU A 57 -16.55 -13.95 -12.29
C GLU A 57 -16.36 -14.78 -11.01
N ILE A 58 -16.08 -14.13 -9.87
CA ILE A 58 -15.85 -14.83 -8.59
C ILE A 58 -17.12 -15.12 -7.79
N LYS A 59 -18.26 -14.54 -8.19
CA LYS A 59 -19.49 -14.52 -7.39
C LYS A 59 -19.97 -15.89 -6.97
N GLN A 60 -20.03 -16.83 -7.90
CA GLN A 60 -20.55 -18.16 -7.62
C GLN A 60 -19.61 -18.95 -6.69
N GLU A 61 -18.29 -18.82 -6.88
CA GLU A 61 -17.32 -19.43 -5.98
C GLU A 61 -17.44 -18.85 -4.56
N PHE A 62 -17.59 -17.54 -4.46
CA PHE A 62 -17.71 -16.82 -3.19
C PHE A 62 -18.91 -17.32 -2.36
N ILE A 63 -20.06 -17.51 -3.02
CA ILE A 63 -21.28 -18.07 -2.39
C ILE A 63 -21.08 -19.54 -2.03
N ASN A 64 -20.54 -20.36 -2.95
CA ASN A 64 -20.34 -21.80 -2.72
C ASN A 64 -19.41 -22.09 -1.54
N ARG A 65 -18.52 -21.15 -1.20
CA ARG A 65 -17.58 -21.23 -0.09
C ARG A 65 -18.05 -20.53 1.18
N ASP A 66 -19.29 -20.04 1.19
CA ASP A 66 -19.92 -19.36 2.33
C ASP A 66 -19.10 -18.15 2.83
N LEU A 67 -18.50 -17.40 1.90
CA LEU A 67 -17.63 -16.26 2.24
C LEU A 67 -18.40 -14.95 2.48
N GLU A 68 -19.71 -14.93 2.27
CA GLU A 68 -20.56 -13.76 2.49
C GLU A 68 -20.55 -13.30 3.96
N TYR A 69 -20.37 -14.23 4.89
CA TYR A 69 -20.15 -13.93 6.32
C TYR A 69 -18.93 -13.02 6.59
N LEU A 70 -17.93 -13.01 5.68
CA LEU A 70 -16.72 -12.18 5.81
C LEU A 70 -16.85 -10.78 5.20
N LEU A 71 -17.95 -10.48 4.50
CA LEU A 71 -18.18 -9.17 3.86
C LEU A 71 -18.56 -8.11 4.87
N LEU A 72 -19.41 -8.46 5.83
CA LEU A 72 -19.88 -7.53 6.86
C LEU A 72 -20.27 -8.32 8.11
N THR A 73 -19.43 -8.22 9.14
CA THR A 73 -19.68 -8.78 10.47
C THR A 73 -20.36 -7.71 11.33
N THR A 74 -21.44 -8.08 12.01
CA THR A 74 -22.10 -7.18 12.97
C THR A 74 -21.26 -7.01 14.23
N TRP A 75 -21.52 -5.95 15.01
CA TRP A 75 -20.80 -5.70 16.25
C TRP A 75 -21.01 -6.83 17.29
N ASP A 76 -22.24 -7.35 17.39
CA ASP A 76 -22.56 -8.45 18.29
C ASP A 76 -21.84 -9.75 17.90
N GLU A 77 -21.74 -10.02 16.59
CA GLU A 77 -20.93 -11.13 16.08
C GLU A 77 -19.44 -10.94 16.35
N GLU A 78 -18.92 -9.73 16.18
CA GLU A 78 -17.53 -9.41 16.49
C GLU A 78 -17.23 -9.60 17.98
N ILE A 79 -18.10 -9.12 18.88
CA ILE A 79 -18.01 -9.38 20.33
C ILE A 79 -18.05 -10.87 20.62
N SER A 80 -18.96 -11.62 19.99
CA SER A 80 -19.06 -13.07 20.15
C SER A 80 -17.75 -13.76 19.76
N CYS A 81 -17.15 -13.34 18.64
CA CYS A 81 -15.86 -13.83 18.17
C CYS A 81 -14.72 -13.45 19.12
N MET A 82 -14.71 -12.22 19.64
CA MET A 82 -13.72 -11.75 20.64
C MET A 82 -13.76 -12.59 21.91
N MET A 83 -14.94 -12.78 22.48
CA MET A 83 -15.14 -13.58 23.68
C MET A 83 -14.73 -15.04 23.47
N LYS A 84 -15.05 -15.62 22.32
CA LYS A 84 -14.66 -16.98 21.97
C LYS A 84 -13.14 -17.11 21.84
N THR A 85 -12.53 -16.27 21.01
CA THR A 85 -11.08 -16.25 20.78
C THR A 85 -10.31 -16.07 22.09
N GLY A 86 -10.78 -15.19 22.98
CA GLY A 86 -10.19 -15.00 24.30
C GLY A 86 -10.13 -16.30 25.13
N ARG A 87 -11.23 -17.07 25.16
CA ARG A 87 -11.26 -18.38 25.85
C ARG A 87 -10.32 -19.41 25.22
N ASP A 88 -10.23 -19.42 23.89
CA ASP A 88 -9.41 -20.41 23.18
C ASP A 88 -7.91 -20.07 23.30
N LEU A 89 -7.54 -18.79 23.43
CA LEU A 89 -6.16 -18.36 23.69
C LEU A 89 -5.62 -18.93 25.00
N ASP A 90 -6.44 -18.97 26.05
CA ASP A 90 -6.02 -19.51 27.34
C ASP A 90 -5.75 -21.02 27.29
N LYS A 91 -6.40 -21.75 26.39
CA LYS A 91 -6.15 -23.17 26.16
C LYS A 91 -4.84 -23.42 25.40
N LEU A 92 -4.51 -22.58 24.43
CA LEU A 92 -3.30 -22.72 23.60
C LEU A 92 -2.00 -22.49 24.38
N LYS A 93 -2.01 -21.65 25.42
CA LYS A 93 -0.81 -21.30 26.21
C LYS A 93 -0.11 -22.51 26.86
N TYR A 94 -0.83 -23.61 27.05
CA TYR A 94 -0.35 -24.80 27.76
C TYR A 94 -0.16 -26.01 26.86
N ARG A 95 -0.20 -25.82 25.53
CA ARG A 95 -0.07 -26.89 24.57
C ARG A 95 1.40 -27.20 24.29
N ASP A 96 1.78 -28.47 24.43
CA ASP A 96 3.07 -28.98 23.97
C ASP A 96 3.07 -29.20 22.45
N GLY A 97 4.24 -29.21 21.81
CA GLY A 97 4.38 -29.65 20.41
C GLY A 97 4.66 -28.56 19.38
N PHE A 98 4.87 -27.30 19.76
CA PHE A 98 5.13 -26.22 18.81
C PHE A 98 6.54 -26.15 18.22
N LYS A 99 7.38 -27.19 18.38
CA LYS A 99 8.80 -27.12 17.99
C LYS A 99 8.97 -26.84 16.50
N GLU A 100 8.24 -27.55 15.65
CA GLU A 100 8.34 -27.40 14.20
C GLU A 100 7.83 -26.02 13.73
N ILE A 101 6.73 -25.54 14.32
CA ILE A 101 6.20 -24.20 14.02
C ILE A 101 7.17 -23.12 14.51
N ASN A 102 7.78 -23.27 15.68
CA ASN A 102 8.79 -22.32 16.13
C ASN A 102 9.95 -22.27 15.13
N ASN A 103 10.50 -23.42 14.74
CA ASN A 103 11.57 -23.51 13.74
C ASN A 103 11.20 -22.82 12.42
N LEU A 104 9.95 -22.97 11.96
CA LEU A 104 9.43 -22.31 10.75
C LEU A 104 9.53 -20.77 10.83
N PHE A 105 9.36 -20.20 12.03
CA PHE A 105 9.41 -18.76 12.25
C PHE A 105 10.76 -18.24 12.77
N ASP A 106 11.71 -19.11 13.13
CA ASP A 106 12.92 -18.68 13.85
C ASP A 106 13.74 -17.67 13.05
N SER A 107 14.03 -17.96 11.78
CA SER A 107 14.82 -17.08 10.92
C SER A 107 14.20 -15.68 10.78
N ILE A 108 12.88 -15.60 10.53
CA ILE A 108 12.18 -14.31 10.41
C ILE A 108 12.04 -13.61 11.77
N SER A 109 11.84 -14.37 12.84
CA SER A 109 11.69 -13.82 14.19
C SER A 109 13.00 -13.21 14.68
N GLU A 110 14.12 -13.88 14.43
CA GLU A 110 15.46 -13.37 14.71
C GLU A 110 15.69 -12.07 13.96
N GLU A 111 15.43 -12.04 12.66
CA GLU A 111 15.60 -10.82 11.85
C GLU A 111 14.69 -9.66 12.30
N ILE A 112 13.43 -9.92 12.66
CA ILE A 112 12.54 -8.85 13.14
C ILE A 112 12.96 -8.36 14.52
N ARG A 113 13.30 -9.28 15.43
CA ARG A 113 13.67 -8.95 16.81
C ARG A 113 15.02 -8.28 16.87
N ASP A 114 15.94 -8.69 16.00
CA ASP A 114 17.35 -8.32 15.96
C ASP A 114 17.55 -6.94 16.58
N GLU A 115 18.06 -6.99 17.81
CA GLU A 115 18.37 -5.84 18.59
C GLU A 115 19.73 -5.37 18.09
N TYR A 116 19.73 -4.57 17.02
CA TYR A 116 20.78 -3.58 16.91
C TYR A 116 20.75 -2.81 18.24
N LYS A 117 21.68 -3.13 19.13
CA LYS A 117 21.91 -2.47 20.43
C LYS A 117 22.36 -1.02 20.25
N GLU A 118 22.31 -0.50 19.02
CA GLU A 118 22.43 0.92 18.75
C GLU A 118 21.14 1.60 19.19
N LYS A 119 21.21 2.20 20.39
CA LYS A 119 20.15 2.99 21.02
C LYS A 119 19.62 4.15 20.15
N ASP A 120 20.21 4.37 18.97
CA ASP A 120 19.96 5.52 18.11
C ASP A 120 19.50 5.17 16.68
N THR A 121 18.69 4.11 16.58
CA THR A 121 18.07 3.71 15.31
C THR A 121 16.56 3.56 15.40
N TYR A 122 15.90 3.70 14.25
CA TYR A 122 14.49 3.33 14.03
C TYR A 122 14.40 2.26 12.96
N THR A 123 13.57 1.24 13.23
CA THR A 123 13.32 0.14 12.30
C THR A 123 11.92 0.24 11.74
N MET A 124 11.79 0.07 10.43
CA MET A 124 10.53 0.07 9.69
C MET A 124 10.49 -1.12 8.73
N PHE A 125 9.28 -1.43 8.26
CA PHE A 125 9.02 -2.59 7.42
C PHE A 125 8.07 -2.26 6.28
N PHE A 126 8.36 -2.77 5.09
CA PHE A 126 7.46 -2.65 3.94
C PHE A 126 7.62 -3.86 3.02
N SER A 127 6.67 -4.08 2.11
CA SER A 127 6.66 -5.24 1.22
C SER A 127 6.44 -4.83 -0.24
N SER A 128 6.75 -5.73 -1.16
CA SER A 128 6.57 -5.53 -2.59
C SER A 128 5.13 -5.25 -2.96
N CYS A 129 4.93 -4.26 -3.83
CA CYS A 129 3.67 -4.10 -4.54
C CYS A 129 3.90 -3.46 -5.92
N SER A 130 2.92 -3.60 -6.80
CA SER A 130 2.97 -3.06 -8.17
C SER A 130 2.74 -1.54 -8.24
N LYS A 131 2.92 -0.81 -7.12
CA LYS A 131 2.65 0.63 -7.03
C LYS A 131 3.96 1.40 -7.06
N GLU A 132 3.93 2.55 -7.70
CA GLU A 132 5.07 3.49 -7.79
C GLU A 132 5.75 3.77 -6.45
N LYS A 133 4.94 3.90 -5.38
CA LYS A 133 5.44 4.15 -4.03
C LYS A 133 6.44 3.10 -3.54
N TYR A 134 6.34 1.85 -4.02
CA TYR A 134 7.19 0.75 -3.57
C TYR A 134 8.62 0.99 -4.01
N TYR A 135 8.80 1.36 -5.27
CA TYR A 135 10.10 1.69 -5.83
C TYR A 135 10.74 2.91 -5.15
N ILE A 136 9.93 3.90 -4.78
CA ILE A 136 10.39 5.06 -4.00
C ILE A 136 10.84 4.63 -2.60
N ALA A 137 10.10 3.71 -1.95
CA ALA A 137 10.50 3.16 -0.66
C ALA A 137 11.80 2.34 -0.77
N CYS A 138 12.00 1.57 -1.85
CA CYS A 138 13.27 0.88 -2.11
C CYS A 138 14.43 1.85 -2.29
N GLU A 139 14.23 2.94 -3.06
CA GLU A 139 15.29 3.92 -3.26
C GLU A 139 15.65 4.65 -1.96
N LEU A 140 14.64 4.93 -1.12
CA LEU A 140 14.87 5.46 0.21
C LEU A 140 15.61 4.45 1.10
N ALA A 141 15.25 3.17 1.02
CA ALA A 141 15.91 2.08 1.73
C ALA A 141 17.40 1.94 1.37
N ASN A 142 17.78 2.19 0.11
CA ASN A 142 19.18 2.18 -0.32
C ASN A 142 20.03 3.26 0.40
N SER A 143 19.40 4.34 0.86
CA SER A 143 20.06 5.42 1.63
C SER A 143 20.01 5.19 3.14
N ALA A 144 19.34 4.13 3.60
CA ALA A 144 19.22 3.83 5.01
C ALA A 144 20.52 3.27 5.60
N TYR A 145 20.64 3.33 6.92
CA TYR A 145 21.77 2.73 7.63
C TYR A 145 21.89 1.23 7.38
N LYS A 146 20.74 0.55 7.32
CA LYS A 146 20.67 -0.86 6.92
C LYS A 146 19.38 -1.15 6.17
N HIS A 147 19.50 -1.95 5.11
CA HIS A 147 18.37 -2.49 4.36
C HIS A 147 18.54 -4.01 4.22
N ILE A 148 17.53 -4.75 4.64
CA ILE A 148 17.53 -6.22 4.67
C ILE A 148 16.28 -6.71 3.94
N ILE A 149 16.46 -7.69 3.06
CA ILE A 149 15.34 -8.50 2.55
C ILE A 149 15.06 -9.56 3.61
N LEU A 150 13.87 -9.48 4.20
CA LEU A 150 13.43 -10.42 5.22
C LEU A 150 13.18 -11.81 4.59
N PRO A 151 13.55 -12.90 5.28
CA PRO A 151 13.24 -14.24 4.84
C PRO A 151 11.72 -14.45 4.81
N ASN A 152 11.26 -15.25 3.84
CA ASN A 152 9.87 -15.70 3.80
C ASN A 152 9.68 -16.89 4.75
N ILE A 153 8.49 -17.01 5.35
CA ILE A 153 8.14 -18.16 6.20
C ILE A 153 8.19 -19.46 5.39
N PHE A 154 7.73 -19.42 4.14
CA PHE A 154 7.67 -20.58 3.24
C PHE A 154 8.65 -20.41 2.08
N GLU A 155 9.39 -21.47 1.73
CA GLU A 155 10.40 -21.43 0.68
C GLU A 155 9.84 -21.14 -0.72
N ASP A 156 8.60 -21.58 -1.01
CA ASP A 156 7.94 -21.35 -2.30
C ASP A 156 7.25 -19.98 -2.41
N ASP A 157 7.33 -19.16 -1.35
CA ASP A 157 6.83 -17.80 -1.36
C ASP A 157 7.82 -16.86 -2.04
N LYS A 158 7.31 -16.07 -2.99
CA LYS A 158 8.07 -15.09 -3.78
C LYS A 158 7.83 -13.65 -3.35
N SER A 159 7.08 -13.44 -2.27
CA SER A 159 6.90 -12.13 -1.66
C SER A 159 8.25 -11.52 -1.33
N VAL A 160 8.40 -10.21 -1.57
CA VAL A 160 9.61 -9.49 -1.14
C VAL A 160 9.23 -8.62 0.03
N ASN A 161 9.84 -8.89 1.17
CA ASN A 161 9.61 -8.21 2.43
C ASN A 161 10.88 -7.49 2.85
N HIS A 162 10.77 -6.26 3.32
CA HIS A 162 11.91 -5.40 3.62
C HIS A 162 11.89 -4.99 5.09
N LYS A 163 13.06 -5.04 5.71
CA LYS A 163 13.38 -4.36 6.95
C LYS A 163 14.36 -3.25 6.64
N VAL A 164 14.04 -2.04 7.10
CA VAL A 164 14.90 -0.87 6.95
C VAL A 164 15.20 -0.29 8.31
N VAL A 165 16.46 0.04 8.54
CA VAL A 165 16.97 0.67 9.75
C VAL A 165 17.56 2.02 9.37
N PHE A 166 17.03 3.09 9.97
CA PHE A 166 17.55 4.44 9.85
C PHE A 166 18.21 4.85 11.16
N LYS A 167 19.28 5.64 11.09
CA LYS A 167 19.74 6.39 12.27
C LYS A 167 18.76 7.51 12.59
N LYS A 168 18.59 7.87 13.86
CA LYS A 168 17.60 8.90 14.25
C LYS A 168 17.86 10.28 13.64
N GLU A 169 19.09 10.57 13.23
CA GLU A 169 19.45 11.79 12.52
C GLU A 169 18.89 11.86 11.10
N GLN A 170 18.52 10.73 10.49
CA GLN A 170 17.90 10.65 9.16
C GLN A 170 16.41 11.05 9.22
N LYS A 171 16.11 12.16 9.89
CA LYS A 171 14.75 12.58 10.27
C LYS A 171 13.84 12.76 9.07
N LYS A 172 14.39 13.30 7.99
CA LYS A 172 13.70 13.53 6.71
C LYS A 172 13.31 12.21 6.04
N GLU A 173 14.26 11.28 5.95
CA GLU A 173 14.07 9.96 5.35
C GLU A 173 13.08 9.14 6.18
N ILE A 174 13.19 9.17 7.51
CA ILE A 174 12.25 8.54 8.44
C ILE A 174 10.83 9.09 8.21
N ALA A 175 10.66 10.42 8.16
CA ALA A 175 9.37 11.04 7.90
C ALA A 175 8.77 10.63 6.55
N LEU A 176 9.61 10.60 5.49
CA LEU A 176 9.19 10.23 4.15
C LEU A 176 8.81 8.75 4.05
N MET A 177 9.61 7.87 4.67
CA MET A 177 9.33 6.44 4.73
C MET A 177 8.00 6.19 5.47
N LEU A 178 7.75 6.84 6.62
CA LEU A 178 6.48 6.72 7.32
C LEU A 178 5.29 7.19 6.48
N LYS A 179 5.43 8.25 5.68
CA LYS A 179 4.37 8.68 4.75
C LYS A 179 4.14 7.67 3.63
N LEU A 180 5.20 7.05 3.11
CA LEU A 180 5.07 5.98 2.13
C LEU A 180 4.36 4.76 2.75
N ILE A 181 4.80 4.32 3.92
CA ILE A 181 4.28 3.15 4.63
C ILE A 181 2.85 3.37 5.13
N SER A 182 2.55 4.49 5.80
CA SER A 182 1.20 4.81 6.29
C SER A 182 0.16 4.84 5.16
N SER A 183 0.58 5.21 3.96
CA SER A 183 -0.29 5.18 2.80
C SER A 183 -0.55 3.77 2.23
N TYR A 184 0.28 2.78 2.56
CA TYR A 184 -0.04 1.35 2.41
C TYR A 184 -0.94 0.87 3.56
N MET A 185 -0.71 1.40 4.76
CA MET A 185 -1.46 1.09 6.00
C MET A 185 -2.90 1.66 6.03
N GLN A 186 -3.48 2.12 4.91
CA GLN A 186 -4.87 2.61 4.90
C GLN A 186 -5.88 1.57 5.41
N HIS A 187 -5.47 0.30 5.46
CA HIS A 187 -6.22 -0.80 6.05
C HIS A 187 -5.52 -1.41 7.27
N GLY A 188 -4.69 -0.71 8.06
CA GLY A 188 -3.97 -1.21 9.26
C GLY A 188 -2.59 -1.84 9.00
N PHE A 189 -2.06 -2.58 9.98
CA PHE A 189 -0.73 -3.26 9.97
C PHE A 189 -0.35 -3.80 8.58
N SER A 190 0.74 -3.28 8.01
CA SER A 190 1.32 -3.73 6.73
C SER A 190 2.85 -3.78 6.84
N GLY A 191 3.49 -4.46 5.90
CA GLY A 191 4.96 -4.55 5.84
C GLY A 191 5.52 -5.95 5.99
N TYR A 192 4.66 -6.98 6.01
CA TYR A 192 5.05 -8.34 5.72
C TYR A 192 3.94 -9.04 4.95
N LYS A 193 4.30 -9.74 3.88
CA LYS A 193 3.42 -10.46 2.98
C LYS A 193 3.76 -11.95 2.97
N ILE A 194 2.72 -12.76 2.82
CA ILE A 194 2.81 -14.19 2.56
C ILE A 194 2.05 -14.47 1.28
N TYR A 195 2.70 -15.07 0.28
CA TYR A 195 2.17 -15.29 -1.08
C TYR A 195 1.51 -14.04 -1.69
N ASP A 196 2.21 -12.90 -1.60
CA ASP A 196 1.81 -11.55 -2.02
C ASP A 196 0.57 -10.96 -1.31
N THR A 197 0.04 -11.65 -0.30
CA THR A 197 -1.05 -11.17 0.55
C THR A 197 -0.50 -10.58 1.85
N ASP A 198 -0.90 -9.35 2.20
CA ASP A 198 -0.49 -8.74 3.46
C ASP A 198 -0.97 -9.56 4.65
N ILE A 199 -0.08 -9.77 5.63
CA ILE A 199 -0.31 -10.63 6.80
C ILE A 199 -1.56 -10.25 7.59
N LYS A 200 -1.97 -8.97 7.54
CA LYS A 200 -3.21 -8.50 8.17
C LYS A 200 -4.46 -9.11 7.53
N PHE A 201 -4.52 -9.23 6.20
CA PHE A 201 -5.66 -9.85 5.55
C PHE A 201 -5.76 -11.33 5.90
N ILE A 202 -4.61 -12.01 5.96
CA ILE A 202 -4.53 -13.41 6.40
C ILE A 202 -5.07 -13.52 7.83
N GLU A 203 -4.55 -12.72 8.76
CA GLU A 203 -4.98 -12.75 10.16
C GLU A 203 -6.47 -12.44 10.34
N ASN A 204 -6.96 -11.40 9.69
CA ASN A 204 -8.36 -10.96 9.77
C ASN A 204 -9.38 -11.93 9.17
N LEU A 205 -8.95 -12.82 8.27
CA LEU A 205 -9.84 -13.72 7.53
C LEU A 205 -9.68 -15.18 7.94
N CYS A 206 -8.86 -15.47 8.95
CA CYS A 206 -8.78 -16.79 9.55
C CYS A 206 -10.04 -17.13 10.35
N LEU A 207 -10.43 -18.40 10.28
CA LEU A 207 -11.62 -18.98 10.87
C LEU A 207 -11.26 -20.12 11.81
N PHE A 208 -11.97 -20.22 12.93
CA PHE A 208 -11.84 -21.30 13.89
C PHE A 208 -13.20 -21.79 14.35
N GLU A 209 -13.48 -23.06 14.02
CA GLU A 209 -14.78 -23.70 14.19
C GLU A 209 -15.93 -22.83 13.64
N GLY A 210 -15.78 -22.39 12.39
CA GLY A 210 -16.80 -21.62 11.66
C GLY A 210 -16.96 -20.15 12.09
N LYS A 211 -16.13 -19.64 13.02
CA LYS A 211 -16.15 -18.24 13.45
C LYS A 211 -14.84 -17.54 13.16
N LYS A 212 -14.90 -16.24 12.90
CA LYS A 212 -13.71 -15.40 12.72
C LYS A 212 -12.84 -15.42 13.98
N VAL A 213 -11.53 -15.57 13.79
CA VAL A 213 -10.55 -15.35 14.85
C VAL A 213 -10.45 -13.85 15.10
N CYS A 214 -10.83 -13.40 16.29
CA CYS A 214 -10.85 -11.98 16.64
C CYS A 214 -10.29 -11.78 18.04
N TYR A 215 -9.12 -11.16 18.18
CA TYR A 215 -8.51 -11.02 19.50
C TYR A 215 -9.29 -10.01 20.37
N PRO A 216 -9.44 -10.28 21.69
CA PRO A 216 -10.04 -9.32 22.62
C PRO A 216 -9.35 -7.94 22.53
N LYS A 217 -10.16 -6.88 22.57
CA LYS A 217 -9.70 -5.48 22.55
C LYS A 217 -9.92 -4.81 23.91
N PRO A 218 -9.09 -3.82 24.31
CA PRO A 218 -7.89 -3.38 23.60
C PRO A 218 -6.76 -4.41 23.73
N ASN A 219 -5.94 -4.51 22.69
CA ASN A 219 -4.70 -5.28 22.70
C ASN A 219 -3.56 -4.45 22.09
N ASN A 220 -2.35 -4.98 22.22
CA ASN A 220 -1.10 -4.42 21.75
C ASN A 220 -1.04 -4.14 20.23
N LEU A 221 -1.96 -4.67 19.42
CA LEU A 221 -2.07 -4.31 18.00
C LEU A 221 -3.27 -3.39 17.69
N THR A 222 -4.17 -3.12 18.65
CA THR A 222 -5.42 -2.36 18.41
C THR A 222 -5.16 -0.97 17.83
N HIS A 223 -4.20 -0.22 18.40
CA HIS A 223 -3.85 1.12 17.92
C HIS A 223 -3.23 1.14 16.51
N PHE A 224 -2.54 0.07 16.11
CA PHE A 224 -1.83 0.01 14.84
C PHE A 224 -2.61 -0.67 13.71
N LEU A 225 -3.52 -1.58 14.06
CA LEU A 225 -4.48 -2.14 13.12
C LEU A 225 -5.60 -1.14 12.77
N GLY A 226 -5.62 0.03 13.44
CA GLY A 226 -6.54 1.14 13.21
C GLY A 226 -7.89 1.01 13.91
N ASP A 227 -8.00 0.11 14.90
CA ASP A 227 -9.25 -0.30 15.56
C ASP A 227 -10.47 -0.42 14.64
N ILE A 228 -10.26 -0.97 13.43
CA ILE A 228 -11.31 -1.03 12.42
C ILE A 228 -12.13 -2.30 12.66
N SER A 229 -13.10 -2.22 13.57
CA SER A 229 -14.16 -3.23 13.79
C SER A 229 -15.30 -3.14 12.77
N ARG A 230 -14.95 -2.87 11.49
CA ARG A 230 -15.85 -3.03 10.36
C ARG A 230 -15.03 -3.03 9.08
N SER A 231 -14.80 -4.21 8.54
CA SER A 231 -14.08 -4.36 7.30
C SER A 231 -15.10 -4.47 6.18
N ASP A 232 -15.47 -3.36 5.56
CA ASP A 232 -16.18 -3.34 4.26
C ASP A 232 -15.24 -3.93 3.20
N ASN A 233 -15.03 -5.24 3.29
CA ASN A 233 -13.96 -5.94 2.60
C ASN A 233 -14.29 -6.06 1.13
N ASP A 234 -13.26 -5.97 0.30
CA ASP A 234 -13.40 -6.27 -1.12
C ASP A 234 -13.55 -7.79 -1.31
N PRO A 235 -14.62 -8.29 -1.95
CA PRO A 235 -14.83 -9.73 -2.15
C PRO A 235 -13.64 -10.39 -2.89
N ILE A 236 -12.97 -9.67 -3.79
CA ILE A 236 -11.80 -10.18 -4.51
C ILE A 236 -10.63 -10.39 -3.55
N GLU A 237 -10.40 -9.44 -2.65
CA GLU A 237 -9.33 -9.53 -1.64
C GLU A 237 -9.63 -10.63 -0.60
N ILE A 238 -10.90 -10.78 -0.18
CA ILE A 238 -11.31 -11.89 0.70
C ILE A 238 -10.99 -13.22 0.05
N LEU A 239 -11.45 -13.42 -1.19
CA LEU A 239 -11.28 -14.69 -1.88
C LEU A 239 -9.79 -15.01 -2.07
N HIS A 240 -8.99 -14.01 -2.45
CA HIS A 240 -7.55 -14.15 -2.61
C HIS A 240 -6.87 -14.54 -1.29
N ALA A 241 -7.14 -13.82 -0.20
CA ALA A 241 -6.57 -14.11 1.11
C ALA A 241 -7.02 -15.48 1.65
N ARG A 242 -8.28 -15.87 1.43
CA ARG A 242 -8.78 -17.22 1.77
C ARG A 242 -8.08 -18.33 1.00
N ASN A 243 -7.74 -18.11 -0.27
CA ASN A 243 -6.92 -19.05 -1.04
C ASN A 243 -5.51 -19.16 -0.48
N VAL A 244 -4.92 -18.04 -0.06
CA VAL A 244 -3.61 -18.02 0.60
C VAL A 244 -3.66 -18.76 1.95
N ILE A 245 -4.68 -18.53 2.77
CA ILE A 245 -4.87 -19.26 4.03
C ILE A 245 -4.98 -20.76 3.78
N ASN A 246 -5.82 -21.20 2.84
CA ASN A 246 -5.95 -22.62 2.49
C ASN A 246 -4.59 -23.21 2.07
N LYS A 247 -3.84 -22.50 1.21
CA LYS A 247 -2.49 -22.91 0.78
C LYS A 247 -1.51 -23.04 1.96
N ILE A 248 -1.59 -22.14 2.95
CA ILE A 248 -0.77 -22.21 4.17
C ILE A 248 -1.15 -23.44 4.99
N MET A 249 -2.45 -23.69 5.19
CA MET A 249 -2.94 -24.85 5.95
C MET A 249 -2.54 -26.18 5.28
N GLU A 250 -2.56 -26.26 3.95
CA GLU A 250 -2.11 -27.43 3.16
C GLU A 250 -0.64 -27.80 3.39
N LYS A 251 0.19 -26.88 3.91
CA LYS A 251 1.59 -27.19 4.27
C LYS A 251 1.71 -28.11 5.48
N GLY A 252 0.64 -28.28 6.27
CA GLY A 252 0.60 -29.21 7.39
C GLY A 252 1.34 -28.77 8.66
N TYR A 253 1.75 -27.50 8.75
CA TYR A 253 2.42 -26.97 9.95
C TYR A 253 1.46 -26.60 11.08
N PHE A 254 0.21 -26.26 10.76
CA PHE A 254 -0.78 -25.77 11.73
C PHE A 254 -1.98 -26.70 11.76
N ASP A 255 -2.50 -27.02 12.94
CA ASP A 255 -3.68 -27.88 13.04
C ASP A 255 -4.97 -27.15 12.66
N ASN A 256 -4.97 -25.84 12.82
CA ASN A 256 -6.09 -24.97 12.50
C ASN A 256 -5.63 -23.53 12.27
N GLU A 257 -6.51 -22.71 11.71
CA GLU A 257 -6.17 -21.33 11.35
C GLU A 257 -5.99 -20.43 12.59
N PHE A 258 -6.53 -20.83 13.75
CA PHE A 258 -6.31 -20.08 15.00
C PHE A 258 -4.86 -20.19 15.49
N GLU A 259 -4.25 -21.37 15.33
CA GLU A 259 -2.82 -21.56 15.57
C GLU A 259 -1.97 -20.72 14.62
N LEU A 260 -2.31 -20.69 13.33
CA LEU A 260 -1.67 -19.80 12.36
C LEU A 260 -1.70 -18.34 12.85
N VAL A 261 -2.88 -17.83 13.22
CA VAL A 261 -3.01 -16.45 13.74
C VAL A 261 -2.16 -16.23 14.99
N TYR A 262 -2.17 -17.18 15.92
CA TYR A 262 -1.38 -17.10 17.16
C TYR A 262 0.11 -16.90 16.87
N PHE A 263 0.68 -17.69 15.95
CA PHE A 263 2.09 -17.56 15.56
C PHE A 263 2.38 -16.30 14.76
N LEU A 264 1.54 -15.96 13.77
CA LEU A 264 1.71 -14.72 12.99
C LEU A 264 1.73 -13.49 13.91
N ARG A 265 0.82 -13.42 14.89
CA ARG A 265 0.77 -12.31 15.85
C ARG A 265 2.00 -12.29 16.76
N GLY A 266 2.32 -13.41 17.40
CA GLY A 266 3.39 -13.48 18.39
C GLY A 266 4.80 -13.37 17.82
N LYS A 267 5.03 -13.91 16.63
CA LYS A 267 6.36 -14.00 16.00
C LYS A 267 6.66 -12.84 15.05
N ILE A 268 5.65 -12.26 14.41
CA ILE A 268 5.84 -11.23 13.38
C ILE A 268 5.15 -9.93 13.76
N MET A 269 3.82 -9.94 13.91
CA MET A 269 3.06 -8.68 13.97
C MET A 269 3.36 -7.87 15.23
N THR A 270 3.33 -8.48 16.42
CA THR A 270 3.65 -7.79 17.68
C THR A 270 5.12 -7.31 17.71
N PRO A 271 6.13 -8.13 17.39
CA PRO A 271 7.51 -7.65 17.36
C PRO A 271 7.75 -6.49 16.38
N MET A 272 7.16 -6.51 15.19
CA MET A 272 7.24 -5.39 14.24
C MET A 272 6.53 -4.15 14.78
N GLN A 273 5.35 -4.32 15.39
CA GLN A 273 4.60 -3.23 16.00
C GLN A 273 5.43 -2.51 17.07
N ASN A 274 6.08 -3.27 17.94
CA ASN A 274 6.92 -2.73 19.00
C ASN A 274 8.09 -1.89 18.46
N LYS A 275 8.53 -2.10 17.21
CA LYS A 275 9.54 -1.24 16.57
C LYS A 275 8.95 0.10 16.13
N TYR A 276 7.72 0.10 15.60
CA TYR A 276 7.02 1.33 15.22
C TYR A 276 6.66 2.20 16.43
N GLU A 277 6.25 1.60 17.55
CA GLU A 277 5.92 2.35 18.78
C GLU A 277 7.11 3.12 19.37
N LYS A 278 8.34 2.70 19.06
CA LYS A 278 9.55 3.38 19.52
C LYS A 278 9.89 4.63 18.71
N ILE A 279 9.22 4.86 17.58
CA ILE A 279 9.53 5.97 16.68
C ILE A 279 8.93 7.25 17.25
N ASP A 280 9.79 8.17 17.70
CA ASP A 280 9.36 9.51 18.11
C ASP A 280 9.05 10.37 16.88
N THR A 281 7.78 10.36 16.47
CA THR A 281 7.30 11.16 15.34
C THR A 281 7.34 12.67 15.58
N SER A 282 7.39 13.12 16.85
CA SER A 282 7.40 14.55 17.18
C SER A 282 8.74 15.21 16.86
N SER A 283 9.82 14.42 16.87
CA SER A 283 11.18 14.86 16.56
C SER A 283 11.51 14.95 15.07
N LEU A 284 10.61 14.49 14.20
CA LEU A 284 10.84 14.35 12.77
C LEU A 284 10.66 15.68 12.02
N GLU A 285 11.30 15.78 10.86
CA GLU A 285 11.19 16.95 10.01
C GLU A 285 9.79 17.05 9.37
N LYS A 286 9.28 18.28 9.29
CA LYS A 286 8.09 18.59 8.50
C LYS A 286 8.46 18.59 7.03
N ILE A 287 8.06 17.54 6.32
CA ILE A 287 8.35 17.38 4.89
C ILE A 287 7.14 17.76 4.02
N ASN A 288 7.41 18.34 2.85
CA ASN A 288 6.44 18.34 1.76
C ASN A 288 6.53 17.01 1.02
N TYR A 289 5.67 16.06 1.41
CA TYR A 289 5.66 14.70 0.86
C TYR A 289 5.63 14.66 -0.68
N LEU A 290 4.86 15.55 -1.31
CA LEU A 290 4.71 15.55 -2.77
C LEU A 290 6.00 15.99 -3.48
N GLU A 291 6.69 17.00 -2.94
CA GLU A 291 7.96 17.48 -3.48
C GLU A 291 9.07 16.45 -3.30
N GLU A 292 9.21 15.88 -2.11
CA GLU A 292 10.23 14.86 -1.82
C GLU A 292 10.04 13.60 -2.66
N LYS A 293 8.78 13.16 -2.81
CA LYS A 293 8.41 12.05 -3.69
C LYS A 293 8.83 12.36 -5.14
N ALA A 294 8.54 13.55 -5.64
CA ALA A 294 8.88 13.96 -7.00
C ALA A 294 10.41 14.02 -7.23
N LEU A 295 11.19 14.40 -6.22
CA LEU A 295 12.64 14.45 -6.30
C LEU A 295 13.25 13.04 -6.44
N ILE A 296 12.80 12.08 -5.63
CA ILE A 296 13.25 10.68 -5.72
C ILE A 296 12.88 10.09 -7.07
N GLN A 297 11.62 10.29 -7.52
CA GLN A 297 11.17 9.83 -8.84
C GLN A 297 12.05 10.37 -9.96
N LYS A 298 12.35 11.67 -9.92
CA LYS A 298 13.25 12.29 -10.89
C LYS A 298 14.62 11.61 -10.91
N LYS A 299 15.21 11.35 -9.75
CA LYS A 299 16.50 10.64 -9.65
C LYS A 299 16.42 9.25 -10.30
N MET A 300 15.41 8.48 -9.95
CA MET A 300 15.21 7.12 -10.49
C MET A 300 14.98 7.12 -12.02
N ILE A 301 14.22 8.10 -12.54
CA ILE A 301 14.04 8.29 -13.98
C ILE A 301 15.39 8.52 -14.67
N LEU A 302 16.21 9.42 -14.11
CA LEU A 302 17.49 9.80 -14.70
C LEU A 302 18.49 8.65 -14.71
N ASN A 303 18.40 7.72 -13.74
CA ASN A 303 19.27 6.55 -13.61
C ASN A 303 18.79 5.30 -14.38
N ASP A 304 17.66 5.38 -15.10
CA ASP A 304 17.07 4.22 -15.80
C ASP A 304 16.60 3.07 -14.89
N GLU A 305 16.32 3.37 -13.62
CA GLU A 305 15.95 2.39 -12.57
C GLU A 305 14.43 2.14 -12.48
N MET A 306 13.63 2.72 -13.37
CA MET A 306 12.18 2.56 -13.40
C MET A 306 11.66 2.11 -14.78
N ALA A 307 10.89 1.02 -14.78
CA ALA A 307 10.16 0.56 -15.95
C ALA A 307 8.90 1.40 -16.17
N TYR A 308 8.94 2.34 -17.11
CA TYR A 308 7.79 3.16 -17.49
C TYR A 308 7.03 2.60 -18.68
N LYS A 309 5.70 2.71 -18.63
CA LYS A 309 4.79 2.30 -19.71
C LYS A 309 5.00 3.13 -21.00
N TRP A 310 5.30 4.42 -20.87
CA TRP A 310 5.47 5.35 -21.99
C TRP A 310 6.91 5.86 -22.08
N LYS A 311 7.75 5.12 -22.83
CA LYS A 311 9.18 5.42 -22.94
C LYS A 311 9.47 6.82 -23.53
N SER A 312 8.58 7.34 -24.37
CA SER A 312 8.77 8.64 -25.03
C SER A 312 8.62 9.84 -24.10
N GLU A 313 7.60 9.87 -23.24
CA GLU A 313 7.44 10.93 -22.21
C GLU A 313 8.69 11.02 -21.32
N ILE A 314 9.21 9.86 -20.90
CA ILE A 314 10.40 9.76 -20.07
C ILE A 314 11.65 10.24 -20.79
N ASN A 315 11.85 9.84 -22.05
CA ASN A 315 12.97 10.31 -22.84
C ASN A 315 12.91 11.83 -23.03
N MET A 316 11.72 12.39 -23.25
CA MET A 316 11.51 13.84 -23.36
C MET A 316 11.90 14.53 -22.05
N PHE A 317 11.41 14.03 -20.92
CA PHE A 317 11.77 14.54 -19.59
C PHE A 317 13.27 14.53 -19.34
N LYS A 318 13.98 13.44 -19.68
CA LYS A 318 15.45 13.34 -19.56
C LYS A 318 16.17 14.41 -20.39
N VAL A 319 15.75 14.62 -21.64
CA VAL A 319 16.33 15.65 -22.51
C VAL A 319 16.11 17.05 -21.94
N ILE A 320 14.91 17.31 -21.40
CA ILE A 320 14.59 18.60 -20.75
C ILE A 320 15.44 18.80 -19.49
N CYS A 321 15.59 17.78 -18.64
CA CYS A 321 16.41 17.85 -17.42
C CYS A 321 17.89 18.20 -17.68
N LYS A 322 18.44 17.83 -18.85
CA LYS A 322 19.81 18.23 -19.24
C LYS A 322 19.97 19.75 -19.36
N LYS A 323 18.89 20.46 -19.68
CA LYS A 323 18.88 21.93 -19.82
C LYS A 323 18.31 22.63 -18.59
N PHE A 324 17.23 22.09 -18.02
CA PHE A 324 16.50 22.69 -16.90
C PHE A 324 16.54 21.76 -15.68
N LYS A 325 17.43 22.07 -14.73
CA LYS A 325 17.65 21.24 -13.54
C LYS A 325 16.47 21.22 -12.59
N ASP A 326 15.58 22.19 -12.64
CA ASP A 326 14.35 22.31 -11.84
C ASP A 326 13.12 21.67 -12.52
N ALA A 327 13.27 21.09 -13.71
CA ALA A 327 12.17 20.40 -14.40
C ALA A 327 11.56 19.28 -13.55
N THR A 328 10.25 19.18 -13.55
CA THR A 328 9.43 18.21 -12.80
C THR A 328 8.63 17.35 -13.77
N HIS A 329 8.53 16.05 -13.49
CA HIS A 329 7.74 15.12 -14.28
C HIS A 329 6.35 14.96 -13.67
N GLN A 330 5.31 14.85 -14.51
CA GLN A 330 3.91 14.67 -14.10
C GLN A 330 3.43 15.72 -13.08
N TYR A 331 3.58 16.99 -13.41
CA TYR A 331 3.14 18.10 -12.56
C TYR A 331 1.60 18.21 -12.52
N ARG A 332 1.03 18.26 -11.30
CA ARG A 332 -0.43 18.23 -11.06
C ARG A 332 -0.90 19.40 -10.18
N PRO A 333 -0.87 20.64 -10.69
CA PRO A 333 -1.37 21.78 -9.95
C PRO A 333 -2.90 21.74 -9.82
N GLU A 334 -3.43 22.35 -8.75
CA GLU A 334 -4.88 22.39 -8.48
C GLU A 334 -5.69 23.00 -9.63
N TRP A 335 -5.15 24.06 -10.26
CA TRP A 335 -5.79 24.76 -11.37
C TRP A 335 -5.95 23.91 -12.64
N LEU A 336 -5.22 22.79 -12.77
CA LEU A 336 -5.43 21.83 -13.88
C LEU A 336 -6.65 20.92 -13.69
N ASN A 337 -7.34 21.01 -12.54
CA ASN A 337 -8.58 20.29 -12.24
C ASN A 337 -8.45 18.78 -12.52
N GLY A 338 -7.48 18.15 -11.86
CA GLY A 338 -7.21 16.71 -11.94
C GLY A 338 -6.43 16.25 -13.17
N GLN A 339 -6.06 17.17 -14.08
CA GLN A 339 -5.14 16.87 -15.18
C GLN A 339 -3.67 16.96 -14.74
N THR A 340 -2.76 16.57 -15.63
CA THR A 340 -1.32 16.50 -15.40
C THR A 340 -0.59 17.11 -16.58
N LEU A 341 0.53 17.77 -16.31
CA LEU A 341 1.53 18.18 -17.29
C LEU A 341 2.66 17.15 -17.32
N ASP A 342 3.02 16.63 -18.49
CA ASP A 342 4.07 15.60 -18.57
C ASP A 342 5.40 16.10 -18.01
N VAL A 343 5.78 17.34 -18.39
CA VAL A 343 6.95 18.02 -17.82
C VAL A 343 6.64 19.49 -17.55
N PHE A 344 7.02 19.99 -16.38
CA PHE A 344 6.91 21.41 -16.02
C PHE A 344 8.24 21.95 -15.51
N VAL A 345 8.64 23.13 -15.99
CA VAL A 345 9.85 23.87 -15.61
C VAL A 345 9.41 25.13 -14.86
N PRO A 346 9.42 25.10 -13.51
CA PRO A 346 8.94 26.21 -12.69
C PRO A 346 9.67 27.53 -12.94
N SER A 347 10.99 27.52 -13.14
CA SER A 347 11.81 28.74 -13.24
C SER A 347 11.41 29.68 -14.38
N ILE A 348 10.74 29.15 -15.42
CA ILE A 348 10.34 29.91 -16.61
C ILE A 348 8.86 29.70 -16.96
N ASN A 349 8.07 29.13 -16.04
CA ASN A 349 6.65 28.80 -16.24
C ASN A 349 6.38 28.10 -17.59
N LEU A 350 7.19 27.09 -17.91
CA LEU A 350 7.15 26.38 -19.18
C LEU A 350 6.74 24.93 -18.96
N ALA A 351 5.81 24.43 -19.76
CA ALA A 351 5.37 23.05 -19.73
C ALA A 351 5.57 22.37 -21.08
N PHE A 352 5.78 21.05 -21.05
CA PHE A 352 5.86 20.19 -22.22
C PHE A 352 4.88 19.02 -22.10
N GLU A 353 4.29 18.66 -23.23
CA GLU A 353 3.36 17.53 -23.37
C GLU A 353 3.76 16.67 -24.57
N TYR A 354 3.90 15.37 -24.35
CA TYR A 354 4.19 14.42 -25.42
C TYR A 354 2.89 13.92 -26.05
N GLN A 355 2.70 14.24 -27.33
CA GLN A 355 1.51 13.91 -28.09
C GLN A 355 1.74 12.59 -28.85
N GLY A 356 1.35 11.48 -28.21
CA GLY A 356 1.39 10.15 -28.82
C GLY A 356 0.48 10.01 -30.06
N GLN A 357 0.67 8.95 -30.84
CA GLN A 357 -0.08 8.73 -32.09
C GLN A 357 -1.61 8.68 -31.90
N GLN A 358 -2.06 8.28 -30.70
CA GLN A 358 -3.48 8.25 -30.31
C GLN A 358 -4.16 9.64 -30.25
N HIS A 359 -3.40 10.74 -30.27
CA HIS A 359 -3.96 12.10 -30.37
C HIS A 359 -4.32 12.49 -31.82
N PHE A 360 -3.82 11.73 -32.81
CA PHE A 360 -3.95 12.04 -34.23
C PHE A 360 -4.78 11.02 -35.00
N LYS A 361 -4.78 9.76 -34.55
CA LYS A 361 -5.50 8.66 -35.19
C LYS A 361 -6.38 7.92 -34.19
N SER A 362 -7.57 7.56 -34.64
CA SER A 362 -8.40 6.59 -33.95
C SER A 362 -7.64 5.26 -33.89
N VAL A 363 -7.50 4.70 -32.69
CA VAL A 363 -6.90 3.38 -32.48
C VAL A 363 -7.91 2.58 -31.67
N ASP A 364 -8.41 1.47 -32.24
CA ASP A 364 -9.49 0.68 -31.64
C ASP A 364 -9.13 0.18 -30.23
N PHE A 365 -7.86 -0.15 -30.01
CA PHE A 365 -7.32 -0.53 -28.70
C PHE A 365 -7.54 0.53 -27.61
N PHE A 366 -7.68 1.81 -27.98
CA PHE A 366 -7.92 2.93 -27.07
C PHE A 366 -9.37 3.45 -27.10
N GLY A 367 -10.29 2.77 -27.77
CA GLY A 367 -11.72 3.14 -27.77
C GLY A 367 -12.16 4.04 -28.92
N GLY A 368 -11.48 3.98 -30.07
CA GLY A 368 -11.99 4.50 -31.35
C GLY A 368 -12.13 6.02 -31.46
N GLU A 369 -12.99 6.48 -32.38
CA GLU A 369 -13.18 7.90 -32.72
C GLU A 369 -13.72 8.74 -31.55
N GLU A 370 -14.61 8.18 -30.73
CA GLU A 370 -15.13 8.90 -29.56
C GLU A 370 -14.01 9.28 -28.57
N THR A 371 -13.00 8.43 -28.43
CA THR A 371 -11.88 8.68 -27.54
C THR A 371 -10.94 9.74 -28.11
N LEU A 372 -10.76 9.76 -29.43
CA LEU A 372 -10.00 10.80 -30.12
C LEU A 372 -10.61 12.19 -29.91
N GLU A 373 -11.92 12.35 -30.06
CA GLU A 373 -12.59 13.63 -29.83
C GLU A 373 -12.55 14.07 -28.35
N LYS A 374 -12.73 13.13 -27.42
CA LYS A 374 -12.56 13.40 -25.98
C LYS A 374 -11.14 13.84 -25.65
N ASN A 375 -10.12 13.26 -26.28
CA ASN A 375 -8.72 13.66 -26.10
C ASN A 375 -8.48 15.08 -26.62
N LYS A 376 -8.94 15.41 -27.83
CA LYS A 376 -8.83 16.78 -28.37
C LYS A 376 -9.50 17.82 -27.47
N LEU A 377 -10.68 17.51 -26.91
CA LEU A 377 -11.36 18.39 -25.96
C LEU A 377 -10.56 18.59 -24.67
N ARG A 378 -9.94 17.52 -24.15
CA ARG A 378 -9.06 17.59 -22.97
C ARG A 378 -7.82 18.41 -23.26
N ASP A 379 -7.17 18.23 -24.40
CA ASP A 379 -5.98 18.97 -24.79
C ASP A 379 -6.29 20.47 -24.95
N LYS A 380 -7.42 20.82 -25.59
CA LYS A 380 -7.91 22.21 -25.67
C LYS A 380 -8.16 22.81 -24.30
N LYS A 381 -8.82 22.07 -23.40
CA LYS A 381 -9.06 22.52 -22.01
C LYS A 381 -7.73 22.73 -21.27
N LYS A 382 -6.81 21.77 -21.37
CA LYS A 382 -5.48 21.83 -20.73
C LYS A 382 -4.70 23.05 -21.21
N LYS A 383 -4.68 23.29 -22.53
CA LYS A 383 -4.03 24.47 -23.12
C LYS A 383 -4.61 25.78 -22.58
N ARG A 384 -5.94 25.90 -22.58
CA ARG A 384 -6.63 27.08 -22.04
C ARG A 384 -6.28 27.33 -20.58
N LEU A 385 -6.29 26.29 -19.74
CA LEU A 385 -5.93 26.39 -18.33
C LEU A 385 -4.47 26.80 -18.14
N CYS A 386 -3.54 26.33 -18.98
CA CYS A 386 -2.15 26.76 -18.95
C CYS A 386 -2.03 28.25 -19.29
N ASP A 387 -2.70 28.68 -20.35
CA ASP A 387 -2.67 30.09 -20.78
C ASP A 387 -3.28 31.02 -19.71
N GLU A 388 -4.38 30.62 -19.07
CA GLU A 388 -5.00 31.32 -17.93
C GLU A 388 -4.06 31.47 -16.73
N ASN A 389 -3.10 30.55 -16.56
CA ASN A 389 -2.13 30.54 -15.46
C ASN A 389 -0.73 31.02 -15.90
N ASN A 390 -0.61 31.67 -17.06
CA ASN A 390 0.67 32.13 -17.63
C ASN A 390 1.72 31.02 -17.79
N VAL A 391 1.27 29.78 -17.99
CA VAL A 391 2.13 28.64 -18.29
C VAL A 391 2.18 28.43 -19.79
N LYS A 392 3.37 28.58 -20.37
CA LYS A 392 3.57 28.32 -21.79
C LYS A 392 3.61 26.82 -22.04
N LEU A 393 2.67 26.29 -22.80
CA LEU A 393 2.61 24.87 -23.14
C LEU A 393 3.20 24.60 -24.53
N ILE A 394 4.24 23.75 -24.59
CA ILE A 394 4.88 23.27 -25.83
C ILE A 394 4.54 21.80 -26.04
N TYR A 395 4.08 21.45 -27.25
CA TYR A 395 3.83 20.06 -27.61
C TYR A 395 5.05 19.41 -28.27
N TRP A 396 5.25 18.13 -27.99
CA TRP A 396 6.23 17.26 -28.64
C TRP A 396 5.50 16.08 -29.29
N ASN A 397 5.42 16.08 -30.62
CA ASN A 397 4.66 15.08 -31.35
C ASN A 397 5.44 13.77 -31.49
N TYR A 398 4.72 12.67 -31.63
CA TYR A 398 5.32 11.33 -31.69
C TYR A 398 6.26 11.08 -32.87
N ASP A 399 6.17 11.88 -33.93
CA ASP A 399 6.99 11.82 -35.13
C ASP A 399 8.25 12.71 -35.02
N GLU A 400 8.43 13.44 -33.91
CA GLU A 400 9.59 14.29 -33.69
C GLU A 400 10.68 13.58 -32.87
N PRO A 401 11.94 13.53 -33.35
CA PRO A 401 13.03 12.91 -32.61
C PRO A 401 13.28 13.57 -31.25
N ILE A 402 13.30 12.78 -30.18
CA ILE A 402 13.53 13.26 -28.80
C ILE A 402 15.02 13.54 -28.59
N THR A 403 15.45 14.77 -28.89
CA THR A 403 16.86 15.19 -28.82
C THR A 403 17.02 16.62 -28.31
N THR A 404 18.21 16.95 -27.80
CA THR A 404 18.55 18.31 -27.34
C THR A 404 18.48 19.35 -28.48
N ILE A 405 18.69 18.92 -29.73
CA ILE A 405 18.58 19.79 -30.92
C ILE A 405 17.12 20.20 -31.14
N VAL A 406 16.20 19.23 -31.12
CA VAL A 406 14.76 19.50 -31.27
C VAL A 406 14.23 20.33 -30.11
N LEU A 407 14.71 20.09 -28.87
CA LEU A 407 14.37 20.94 -27.72
C LEU A 407 14.76 22.40 -27.97
N LYS A 408 16.00 22.68 -28.42
CA LYS A 408 16.45 24.04 -28.74
C LYS A 408 15.59 24.69 -29.83
N LYS A 409 15.24 23.93 -30.87
CA LYS A 409 14.35 24.40 -31.95
C LYS A 409 12.99 24.81 -31.40
N LYS A 410 12.34 23.94 -30.62
CA LYS A 410 11.02 24.20 -30.02
C LYS A 410 11.02 25.42 -29.11
N LEU A 411 12.06 25.58 -28.28
CA LEU A 411 12.22 26.76 -27.41
C LEU A 411 12.30 28.06 -28.24
N LYS A 412 13.09 28.06 -29.32
CA LYS A 412 13.23 29.20 -30.21
C LYS A 412 11.93 29.55 -30.95
N GLU A 413 11.25 28.55 -31.52
CA GLU A 413 9.97 28.73 -32.21
C GLU A 413 8.88 29.27 -31.29
N ASN A 414 8.97 28.94 -30.01
CA ASN A 414 8.06 29.43 -28.99
C ASN A 414 8.59 30.67 -28.27
N ASN A 415 9.57 31.42 -28.82
CA ASN A 415 10.10 32.65 -28.21
C ASN A 415 10.40 32.50 -26.71
N VAL A 416 10.99 31.38 -26.31
CA VAL A 416 11.48 31.18 -24.94
C VAL A 416 12.95 31.60 -24.93
N GLU A 417 13.20 32.80 -24.40
CA GLU A 417 14.54 33.29 -24.16
C GLU A 417 15.14 32.56 -22.95
N LEU A 418 16.43 32.20 -23.06
CA LEU A 418 17.13 31.32 -22.14
C LEU A 418 18.30 32.02 -21.46
#